data_AF-A0A7X3GHD2-F1
#
_entry.id   AF-A0A7X3GHD2-F1
#
_cell.length_a   1.000
_cell.length_b   1.000
_cell.length_c   1.000
_cell.angle_alpha   90.00
_cell.angle_beta   90.00
_cell.angle_gamma   90.00
#
_symmetry.space_group_name_H-M   'P 1'
#
loop_
_entity.id
_entity.type
_entity.pdbx_description
1 polymer ?
#
loop_
_entity_poly.entity_id
_entity_poly.type
_entity_poly.pdbx_seq_one_letter_code
_entity_poly.pdbx_strand_id
1 'polypeptide(L)'
;MSTGIQAQIIAGDEIVFDKEAGLQSIVRIRNRAEVELLPSVVVLQCLYKLLFDQDETTVNLDIFCLNESGQVVFHDMLTEISNVREPGMPPGIDIAAFVRILVMEEGVHLIRLESEGTVLAQYPLLIQASGHQEDAAS
;
A
#
# COMPACT_ATOMS: atom_id res chain seq x y z
N MET A 1 8.67 -12.51 16.71
CA MET A 1 7.41 -13.11 17.16
C MET A 1 6.44 -13.05 16.00
N SER A 2 5.66 -14.10 15.72
CA SER A 2 4.61 -14.01 14.69
C SER A 2 3.46 -13.21 15.28
N THR A 3 3.03 -12.15 14.60
CA THR A 3 1.93 -11.27 15.04
C THR A 3 0.54 -11.93 14.90
N GLY A 4 0.46 -13.15 14.35
CA GLY A 4 -0.81 -13.83 14.11
C GLY A 4 -1.66 -13.16 13.03
N ILE A 5 -1.03 -12.35 12.18
CA ILE A 5 -1.67 -11.58 11.11
C ILE A 5 -0.93 -11.89 9.81
N GLN A 6 -1.67 -12.34 8.80
CA GLN A 6 -1.19 -12.39 7.43
C GLN A 6 -1.70 -11.15 6.70
N ALA A 7 -0.83 -10.53 5.91
CA ALA A 7 -1.17 -9.31 5.19
C ALA A 7 -0.75 -9.37 3.71
N GLN A 8 -1.51 -8.66 2.88
CA GLN A 8 -1.17 -8.39 1.50
C GLN A 8 -1.46 -6.92 1.17
N ILE A 9 -0.63 -6.34 0.31
CA ILE A 9 -0.81 -5.00 -0.25
C ILE A 9 -0.99 -5.12 -1.75
N ILE A 10 -1.97 -4.41 -2.31
CA ILE A 10 -2.12 -4.24 -3.76
C ILE A 10 -2.32 -2.75 -4.04
N ALA A 11 -1.42 -2.14 -4.81
CA ALA A 11 -1.53 -0.75 -5.22
C ALA A 11 -2.17 -0.61 -6.60
N GLY A 12 -3.03 0.37 -6.78
CA GLY A 12 -3.64 0.71 -8.07
C GLY A 12 -4.03 2.19 -8.16
N ASP A 13 -4.59 2.57 -9.31
CA ASP A 13 -5.10 3.94 -9.51
C ASP A 13 -6.34 4.19 -8.64
N GLU A 14 -7.21 3.18 -8.54
CA GLU A 14 -8.49 3.27 -7.85
C GLU A 14 -8.92 1.92 -7.28
N ILE A 15 -9.56 1.94 -6.12
CA ILE A 15 -10.22 0.81 -5.47
C ILE A 15 -11.70 1.15 -5.38
N VAL A 16 -12.51 0.38 -6.08
CA VAL A 16 -13.96 0.58 -6.17
C VAL A 16 -14.65 -0.48 -5.32
N PHE A 17 -15.55 -0.04 -4.44
CA PHE A 17 -16.44 -0.91 -3.70
C PHE A 17 -17.87 -0.74 -4.19
N ASP A 18 -18.37 -1.75 -4.90
CA ASP A 18 -19.77 -1.85 -5.29
C ASP A 18 -20.55 -2.42 -4.10
N LYS A 19 -21.24 -1.52 -3.39
CA LYS A 19 -22.05 -1.89 -2.22
C LYS A 19 -23.26 -2.74 -2.59
N GLU A 20 -23.83 -2.57 -3.78
CA GLU A 20 -25.02 -3.30 -4.20
C GLU A 20 -24.66 -4.72 -4.62
N ALA A 21 -23.54 -4.90 -5.32
CA ALA A 21 -23.05 -6.21 -5.72
C ALA A 21 -22.18 -6.90 -4.65
N GLY A 22 -21.74 -6.18 -3.62
CA GLY A 22 -20.80 -6.69 -2.62
C GLY A 22 -19.42 -7.00 -3.21
N LEU A 23 -19.04 -6.30 -4.28
CA LEU A 23 -17.82 -6.55 -5.03
C LEU A 23 -16.78 -5.47 -4.80
N GLN A 24 -15.53 -5.90 -4.69
CA GLN A 24 -14.39 -5.01 -4.65
C GLN A 24 -13.55 -5.18 -5.92
N SER A 25 -13.24 -4.07 -6.57
CA SER A 25 -12.46 -4.03 -7.81
C SER A 25 -11.27 -3.08 -7.66
N ILE A 26 -10.17 -3.40 -8.35
CA ILE A 26 -8.98 -2.55 -8.41
C ILE A 26 -8.79 -2.14 -9.87
N VAL A 27 -8.77 -0.84 -10.11
CA VAL A 27 -8.51 -0.26 -11.43
C VAL A 27 -7.01 -0.06 -11.57
N ARG A 28 -6.43 -0.74 -12.57
CA ARG A 28 -5.01 -0.65 -12.98
C ARG A 28 -4.04 -0.83 -11.81
N ILE A 29 -3.68 -2.08 -11.54
CA ILE A 29 -2.63 -2.42 -10.57
C ILE A 29 -1.31 -1.75 -11.00
N ARG A 30 -0.64 -1.07 -10.07
CA ARG A 30 0.58 -0.31 -10.32
C ARG A 30 1.75 -0.94 -9.61
N ASN A 31 2.71 -1.46 -10.36
CA ASN A 31 4.07 -1.77 -9.90
C ASN A 31 5.09 -0.70 -10.35
N ARG A 32 4.65 0.26 -11.17
CA ARG A 32 5.44 1.39 -11.66
C ARG A 32 4.61 2.67 -11.65
N ALA A 33 5.25 3.79 -11.32
CA ALA A 33 4.75 5.15 -11.50
C ALA A 33 5.75 5.96 -12.32
N GLU A 34 5.24 6.89 -13.11
CA GLU A 34 6.04 7.78 -13.94
C GLU A 34 5.65 9.22 -13.61
N VAL A 35 6.66 10.06 -13.43
CA VAL A 35 6.50 11.47 -13.06
C VAL A 35 7.21 12.34 -14.09
N GLU A 36 6.72 13.53 -14.37
CA GLU A 36 7.33 14.36 -15.44
C GLU A 36 8.70 14.91 -15.03
N LEU A 37 8.78 15.39 -13.79
CA LEU A 37 9.97 16.00 -13.20
C LEU A 37 10.04 15.73 -11.70
N LEU A 38 11.24 15.87 -11.14
CA LEU A 38 11.47 15.79 -9.70
C LEU A 38 11.72 17.19 -9.14
N PRO A 39 11.21 17.52 -7.93
CA PRO A 39 10.37 16.69 -7.08
C PRO A 39 8.92 16.57 -7.59
N SER A 40 8.23 15.50 -7.21
CA SER A 40 6.80 15.33 -7.49
C SER A 40 6.06 14.56 -6.40
N VAL A 41 4.74 14.38 -6.58
CA VAL A 41 3.90 13.57 -5.70
C VAL A 41 3.23 12.49 -6.53
N VAL A 42 3.43 11.22 -6.15
CA VAL A 42 2.69 10.08 -6.69
C VAL A 42 1.57 9.75 -5.71
N VAL A 43 0.34 9.69 -6.21
CA VAL A 43 -0.83 9.30 -5.42
C VAL A 43 -1.35 7.96 -5.93
N LEU A 44 -1.47 7.00 -5.03
CA LEU A 44 -2.02 5.67 -5.31
C LEU A 44 -3.11 5.33 -4.29
N GLN A 45 -4.02 4.44 -4.67
CA GLN A 45 -4.86 3.75 -3.72
C GLN A 45 -4.30 2.36 -3.47
N CYS A 46 -4.18 1.99 -2.19
CA CYS A 46 -3.69 0.68 -1.78
C CYS A 46 -4.79 -0.09 -1.07
N LEU A 47 -4.98 -1.34 -1.50
CA LEU A 47 -5.79 -2.33 -0.83
C LEU A 47 -4.90 -3.13 0.11
N TYR A 48 -5.19 -3.07 1.39
CA TYR A 48 -4.59 -3.89 2.42
C TYR A 48 -5.56 -4.99 2.78
N LYS A 49 -5.14 -6.24 2.63
CA LYS A 49 -5.92 -7.41 3.03
C LYS A 49 -5.28 -8.00 4.26
N LEU A 50 -6.04 -8.12 5.33
CA LEU A 50 -5.60 -8.72 6.59
C LEU A 50 -6.40 -9.98 6.86
N LEU A 51 -5.70 -11.03 7.24
CA LEU A 51 -6.27 -12.25 7.77
C LEU A 51 -5.70 -12.46 9.17
N PHE A 52 -6.58 -12.58 10.15
CA PHE A 52 -6.21 -12.79 11.55
C PHE A 52 -6.20 -14.30 11.84
N ASP A 53 -5.33 -14.74 12.75
CA ASP A 53 -5.35 -16.12 13.24
C ASP A 53 -6.43 -16.33 14.33
N GLN A 54 -6.94 -15.25 14.92
CA GLN A 54 -7.95 -15.27 15.98
C GLN A 54 -9.07 -14.26 15.69
N ASP A 55 -10.28 -14.56 16.17
CA ASP A 55 -11.48 -13.76 15.89
C ASP A 55 -11.47 -12.39 16.59
N GLU A 56 -10.79 -12.28 17.74
CA GLU A 56 -10.73 -11.07 18.56
C GLU A 56 -9.32 -10.50 18.56
N THR A 57 -9.04 -9.62 17.62
CA THR A 57 -7.82 -8.80 17.67
C THR A 57 -8.12 -7.42 17.14
N THR A 58 -7.97 -6.43 18.02
CA THR A 58 -7.87 -5.03 17.61
C THR A 58 -6.39 -4.75 17.36
N VAL A 59 -6.06 -4.23 16.19
CA VAL A 59 -4.68 -3.97 15.79
C VAL A 59 -4.49 -2.52 15.37
N ASN A 60 -3.31 -1.99 15.66
CA ASN A 60 -2.84 -0.74 15.08
C ASN A 60 -1.89 -1.06 13.94
N LEU A 61 -2.04 -0.36 12.83
CA LEU A 61 -1.24 -0.53 11.63
C LEU A 61 -0.57 0.77 11.27
N ASP A 62 0.70 0.68 10.91
CA ASP A 62 1.45 1.77 10.30
C ASP A 62 1.65 1.48 8.82
N ILE A 63 1.36 2.47 7.99
CA ILE A 63 1.63 2.44 6.55
C ILE A 63 2.79 3.37 6.28
N PHE A 64 3.90 2.82 5.79
CA PHE A 64 5.07 3.59 5.37
C PHE A 64 5.26 3.51 3.87
N CYS A 65 5.89 4.52 3.29
CA CYS A 65 6.63 4.37 2.04
C CYS A 65 8.08 4.74 2.29
N LEU A 66 8.99 3.85 1.89
CA LEU A 66 10.44 4.03 1.99
C LEU A 66 11.02 4.26 0.59
N ASN A 67 11.97 5.17 0.42
CA ASN A 67 12.78 5.25 -0.80
C ASN A 67 13.90 4.19 -0.81
N GLU A 68 14.73 4.17 -1.86
CA GLU A 68 15.84 3.20 -1.99
C GLU A 68 16.87 3.34 -0.85
N SER A 69 17.03 4.55 -0.32
CA SER A 69 17.91 4.83 0.82
C SER A 69 17.32 4.37 2.16
N GLY A 70 16.09 3.87 2.20
CA GLY A 70 15.38 3.47 3.42
C GLY A 70 14.82 4.64 4.22
N GLN A 71 14.74 5.84 3.65
CA GLN A 71 14.13 7.01 4.27
C GLN A 71 12.61 6.97 4.09
N VAL A 72 11.89 7.37 5.13
CA VAL A 72 10.43 7.48 5.09
C VAL A 72 10.02 8.71 4.29
N VAL A 73 9.31 8.48 3.18
CA VAL A 73 8.76 9.53 2.29
C VAL A 73 7.24 9.65 2.38
N PHE A 74 6.59 8.74 3.11
CA PHE A 74 5.19 8.78 3.49
C PHE A 74 4.97 7.95 4.76
N HIS A 75 4.10 8.42 5.66
CA HIS A 75 3.64 7.68 6.83
C HIS A 75 2.17 8.02 7.11
N ASP A 76 1.38 7.00 7.38
CA ASP A 76 0.02 7.11 7.88
C ASP A 76 -0.25 6.00 8.91
N MET A 77 -1.25 6.20 9.76
CA MET A 77 -1.61 5.27 10.84
C MET A 77 -3.09 4.93 10.79
N LEU A 78 -3.39 3.64 10.90
CA LEU A 78 -4.73 3.10 11.03
C LEU A 78 -4.87 2.46 12.41
N THR A 79 -5.63 3.11 13.28
CA THR A 79 -5.81 2.66 14.67
C THR A 79 -7.10 1.88 14.86
N GLU A 80 -7.10 0.99 15.85
CA GLU A 80 -8.29 0.27 16.31
C GLU A 80 -8.98 -0.58 15.22
N ILE A 81 -8.19 -1.15 14.31
CA ILE A 81 -8.70 -2.02 13.25
C ILE A 81 -9.07 -3.36 13.86
N SER A 82 -10.32 -3.77 13.67
CA SER A 82 -10.85 -5.03 14.19
C SER A 82 -11.44 -5.88 13.07
N ASN A 83 -11.55 -7.19 13.32
CA ASN A 83 -12.25 -8.10 12.42
C ASN A 83 -13.72 -7.69 12.27
N VAL A 84 -14.17 -7.57 11.01
CA VAL A 84 -15.56 -7.21 10.65
C VAL A 84 -16.31 -8.35 9.98
N ARG A 85 -15.72 -9.56 9.94
CA ARG A 85 -16.33 -10.74 9.32
C ARG A 85 -17.36 -11.39 10.24
N GLU A 86 -18.36 -12.01 9.63
CA GLU A 86 -19.40 -12.72 10.36
C GLU A 86 -18.85 -13.97 11.06
N PRO A 87 -19.46 -14.40 12.19
CA PRO A 87 -19.07 -15.63 12.87
C PRO A 87 -19.06 -16.85 11.93
N GLY A 88 -17.96 -17.62 11.96
CA GLY A 88 -17.77 -18.79 11.11
C GLY A 88 -17.10 -18.50 9.75
N MET A 89 -16.83 -17.23 9.43
CA MET A 89 -15.93 -16.86 8.35
C MET A 89 -14.48 -16.76 8.87
N PRO A 90 -13.46 -16.98 8.03
CA PRO A 90 -12.09 -16.66 8.40
C PRO A 90 -11.98 -15.17 8.79
N PRO A 91 -11.42 -14.84 9.97
CA PRO A 91 -11.40 -13.48 10.47
C PRO A 91 -10.45 -12.63 9.63
N GLY A 92 -10.88 -11.45 9.22
CA GLY A 92 -10.11 -10.61 8.32
C GLY A 92 -10.78 -9.28 7.98
N ILE A 93 -10.05 -8.41 7.32
CA ILE A 93 -10.57 -7.12 6.86
C ILE A 93 -9.85 -6.67 5.59
N ASP A 94 -10.60 -6.01 4.72
CA ASP A 94 -10.09 -5.35 3.53
C ASP A 94 -10.15 -3.84 3.77
N ILE A 95 -9.03 -3.16 3.61
CA ILE A 95 -8.89 -1.71 3.87
C ILE A 95 -8.39 -1.03 2.61
N ALA A 96 -9.07 0.03 2.19
CA ALA A 96 -8.60 0.91 1.12
C ALA A 96 -8.08 2.23 1.71
N ALA A 97 -6.83 2.59 1.40
CA ALA A 97 -6.26 3.87 1.82
C ALA A 97 -5.42 4.52 0.71
N PHE A 98 -5.32 5.84 0.74
CA PHE A 98 -4.46 6.59 -0.18
C PHE A 98 -3.03 6.64 0.33
N VAL A 99 -2.08 6.35 -0.54
CA VAL A 99 -0.64 6.56 -0.28
C VAL A 99 -0.19 7.73 -1.14
N ARG A 100 0.37 8.77 -0.50
CA ARG A 100 0.86 9.99 -1.16
C ARG A 100 2.38 10.07 -1.00
N ILE A 101 3.09 9.58 -1.99
CA ILE A 101 4.54 9.43 -1.95
C ILE A 101 5.18 10.75 -2.42
N LEU A 102 5.97 11.37 -1.56
CA LEU A 102 6.84 12.48 -1.96
C LEU A 102 8.06 11.91 -2.69
N VAL A 103 8.16 12.17 -3.99
CA VAL A 103 9.22 11.61 -4.84
C VAL A 103 10.29 12.67 -5.07
N MET A 104 11.47 12.41 -4.52
CA MET A 104 12.64 13.27 -4.65
C MET A 104 13.71 12.66 -5.56
N GLU A 105 13.65 11.34 -5.77
CA GLU A 105 14.58 10.56 -6.57
C GLU A 105 13.83 9.44 -7.31
N GLU A 106 14.39 8.98 -8.41
CA GLU A 106 13.92 7.77 -9.08
C GLU A 106 14.34 6.53 -8.28
N GLY A 107 13.66 5.41 -8.53
CA GLY A 107 14.04 4.12 -7.96
C GLY A 107 12.88 3.35 -7.34
N VAL A 108 13.22 2.23 -6.71
CA VAL A 108 12.28 1.35 -6.03
C VAL A 108 11.89 1.94 -4.68
N HIS A 109 10.62 2.29 -4.57
CA HIS A 109 9.99 2.68 -3.32
C HIS A 109 9.26 1.47 -2.74
N LEU A 110 9.34 1.27 -1.43
CA LEU A 110 8.68 0.17 -0.72
C LEU A 110 7.51 0.70 0.09
N ILE A 111 6.29 0.40 -0.34
CA ILE A 111 5.10 0.57 0.48
C ILE A 111 5.08 -0.57 1.48
N ARG A 112 5.01 -0.25 2.77
CA ARG A 112 5.13 -1.21 3.86
C ARG A 112 3.97 -1.07 4.82
N LEU A 113 3.42 -2.21 5.23
CA LEU A 113 2.46 -2.31 6.31
C LEU A 113 3.15 -2.95 7.51
N GLU A 114 3.12 -2.26 8.65
CA GLU A 114 3.67 -2.73 9.91
C GLU A 114 2.59 -2.77 11.00
N SER A 115 2.80 -3.62 12.00
CA SER A 115 2.06 -3.60 13.26
C SER A 115 3.03 -3.83 14.40
N GLU A 116 3.03 -2.93 15.39
CA GLU A 116 3.94 -2.97 16.55
C GLU A 116 5.42 -3.09 16.13
N GLY A 117 5.81 -2.39 15.06
CA GLY A 117 7.17 -2.43 14.48
C GLY A 117 7.53 -3.73 13.75
N THR A 118 6.59 -4.67 13.61
CA THR A 118 6.75 -5.88 12.80
C THR A 118 6.21 -5.65 11.40
N VAL A 119 7.03 -5.91 10.39
CA VAL A 119 6.61 -5.86 8.99
C VAL A 119 5.63 -6.99 8.69
N LEU A 120 4.41 -6.64 8.31
CA LEU A 120 3.38 -7.59 7.91
C LEU A 120 3.42 -7.87 6.40
N ALA A 121 3.59 -6.81 5.60
CA ALA A 121 3.65 -6.91 4.14
C ALA A 121 4.45 -5.76 3.53
N GLN A 122 4.96 -5.98 2.31
CA GLN A 122 5.66 -4.99 1.51
C GLN A 122 5.22 -5.08 0.05
N TYR A 123 5.21 -3.93 -0.62
CA TYR A 123 4.89 -3.82 -2.04
C TYR A 123 5.89 -2.89 -2.72
N PRO A 124 6.70 -3.39 -3.67
CA PRO A 124 7.64 -2.57 -4.42
C PRO A 124 6.93 -1.77 -5.52
N LEU A 125 7.28 -0.50 -5.61
CA LEU A 125 6.83 0.43 -6.64
C LEU A 125 8.05 1.10 -7.27
N LEU A 126 8.29 0.85 -8.56
CA LEU A 126 9.32 1.55 -9.31
C LEU A 126 8.83 2.95 -9.70
N ILE A 127 9.55 4.01 -9.35
CA ILE A 127 9.23 5.39 -9.78
C ILE A 127 10.34 5.91 -10.70
N GLN A 128 9.96 6.50 -11.83
CA GLN A 128 10.90 7.04 -12.84
C GLN A 128 10.44 8.42 -13.34
N ALA A 129 11.38 9.30 -13.69
CA ALA A 129 11.08 10.56 -14.34
C ALA A 129 11.06 10.41 -15.86
N SER A 130 10.05 11.00 -16.49
CA SER A 130 9.82 10.93 -17.95
C SER A 130 10.81 11.81 -18.72
N GLY A 131 11.34 12.85 -18.07
CA GLY A 131 12.25 13.85 -18.64
C GLY A 131 13.68 13.36 -18.90
N HIS A 132 13.95 12.05 -18.81
CA HIS A 132 15.23 11.42 -19.18
C HIS A 132 15.09 10.58 -20.46
N GLN A 133 14.19 10.93 -21.38
CA GLN A 133 14.38 10.56 -22.78
C GLN A 133 15.60 11.31 -23.31
N GLU A 134 16.77 10.67 -23.17
CA GLU A 134 17.99 11.06 -23.84
C GLU A 134 17.74 11.24 -25.33
N ASP A 135 18.40 12.26 -25.87
CA ASP A 135 18.63 12.56 -27.29
C ASP A 135 19.31 11.39 -28.04
N ALA A 136 18.72 10.21 -28.05
CA ALA A 136 19.19 9.02 -28.76
C ALA A 136 18.52 8.94 -30.15
N ALA A 137 18.70 10.00 -30.94
CA ALA A 137 18.55 9.96 -32.40
C ALA A 137 19.42 11.06 -33.02
N SER A 138 20.74 10.81 -33.04
CA SER A 138 21.66 11.44 -33.99
C SER A 138 21.80 10.56 -35.23
#